data_AF-A0A956IAG6-F1
#
_entry.id   AF-A0A956IAG6-F1
#
_cell.length_a   1.000
_cell.length_b   1.000
_cell.length_c   1.000
_cell.angle_alpha   90.00
_cell.angle_beta   90.00
_cell.angle_gamma   90.00
#
_symmetry.space_group_name_H-M   'P 1'
#
loop_
_entity.id
_entity.type
_entity.pdbx_description
1 polymer ?
#
loop_
_entity_poly.entity_id
_entity_poly.type
_entity_poly.pdbx_seq_one_letter_code
_entity_poly.pdbx_strand_id
1 'polypeptide(L)'
;MSETVFLTGATGFLGSYVLDLYLRETDAKLLVLTRAKSRAEALEKLWKGLQMHMDAATFWELEGRMEVVSGDISQPKLGMD
;
A
#
# COMPACT_ATOMS: atom_id res chain seq x y z
N MET A 1 11.08 15.19 -10.94
CA MET A 1 10.38 14.04 -11.56
C MET A 1 9.58 13.38 -10.44
N SER A 2 8.29 13.10 -10.63
CA SER A 2 7.50 12.39 -9.61
C SER A 2 7.87 10.90 -9.65
N GLU A 3 8.47 10.40 -8.58
CA GLU A 3 8.81 8.98 -8.45
C GLU A 3 7.54 8.15 -8.23
N THR A 4 7.47 6.95 -8.81
CA THR A 4 6.39 5.98 -8.59
C THR A 4 7.00 4.66 -8.16
N VAL A 5 6.58 4.14 -7.01
CA VAL A 5 7.11 2.93 -6.40
C VAL A 5 6.04 1.86 -6.40
N PHE A 6 6.37 0.67 -6.91
CA PHE A 6 5.52 -0.50 -6.85
C PHE A 6 5.93 -1.38 -5.67
N LEU A 7 5.05 -1.50 -4.66
CA LEU A 7 5.31 -2.22 -3.43
C LEU A 7 4.45 -3.48 -3.33
N THR A 8 5.09 -4.61 -3.06
CA THR A 8 4.40 -5.86 -2.72
C THR A 8 4.54 -6.14 -1.22
N GLY A 9 3.60 -6.89 -0.64
CA GLY A 9 3.68 -7.30 0.76
C GLY A 9 3.45 -6.18 1.78
N ALA A 10 2.91 -5.02 1.37
CA ALA A 10 2.70 -3.86 2.24
C ALA A 10 1.76 -4.10 3.42
N THR A 11 0.90 -5.13 3.35
CA THR A 11 0.01 -5.54 4.45
C THR A 11 0.71 -6.47 5.46
N GLY A 12 1.95 -6.88 5.21
CA GLY A 12 2.76 -7.71 6.10
C GLY A 12 3.54 -6.88 7.13
N PHE A 13 4.12 -7.55 8.13
CA PHE A 13 4.83 -6.88 9.24
C PHE A 13 5.91 -5.90 8.75
N LEU A 14 6.92 -6.37 8.02
CA LEU A 14 7.99 -5.49 7.50
C LEU A 14 7.46 -4.53 6.42
N GLY A 15 6.57 -5.01 5.56
CA GLY A 15 6.04 -4.23 4.43
C GLY A 15 5.28 -2.98 4.88
N SER A 16 4.61 -3.01 6.03
CA SER A 16 3.92 -1.83 6.55
C SER A 16 4.88 -0.76 7.06
N TYR A 17 6.04 -1.12 7.63
CA TYR A 17 7.10 -0.16 7.95
C TYR A 17 7.71 0.47 6.70
N VAL A 18 7.92 -0.32 5.63
CA VAL A 18 8.42 0.22 4.36
C VAL A 18 7.41 1.20 3.76
N LEU A 19 6.13 0.83 3.73
CA LEU A 19 5.06 1.72 3.27
C LEU A 19 5.00 3.02 4.09
N ASP A 20 5.04 2.93 5.41
CA ASP A 20 5.07 4.09 6.32
C ASP A 20 6.26 5.02 6.03
N LEU A 21 7.48 4.47 5.89
CA LEU A 21 8.67 5.25 5.55
C LEU A 21 8.53 5.99 4.22
N TYR A 22 8.04 5.33 3.17
CA TYR A 22 7.83 6.00 1.89
C TYR A 22 6.77 7.11 1.97
N LEU A 23 5.70 6.89 2.72
CA LEU A 23 4.65 7.88 2.90
C LEU A 23 5.14 9.12 3.67
N ARG A 24 6.05 8.96 4.65
CA ARG A 24 6.58 10.06 5.48
C ARG A 24 7.76 10.79 4.86
N GLU A 25 8.70 10.05 4.29
CA GLU A 25 10.03 10.58 3.96
C GLU A 25 10.17 10.96 2.48
N THR A 26 9.15 10.68 1.66
CA THR A 26 9.16 10.95 0.22
C THR A 26 7.83 11.50 -0.25
N ASP A 27 7.79 12.03 -1.48
CA ASP A 27 6.58 12.41 -2.21
C ASP A 27 6.17 11.38 -3.29
N ALA A 28 6.73 10.16 -3.24
CA ALA A 28 6.47 9.13 -4.24
C ALA A 28 4.99 8.71 -4.26
N LYS A 29 4.46 8.42 -5.46
CA LYS A 29 3.19 7.72 -5.62
C LYS A 29 3.41 6.22 -5.39
N LEU A 30 2.56 5.59 -4.60
CA LEU A 30 2.73 4.20 -4.19
C LEU A 30 1.67 3.32 -4.85
N LEU A 31 2.12 2.41 -5.71
CA LEU A 31 1.30 1.35 -6.27
C LEU A 31 1.45 0.12 -5.38
N VAL A 32 0.39 -0.27 -4.67
CA VAL A 32 0.46 -1.32 -3.66
C VAL A 32 -0.26 -2.57 -4.16
N LEU A 33 0.49 -3.64 -4.41
CA LEU A 33 -0.07 -4.92 -4.81
C LEU A 33 -0.75 -5.60 -3.61
N THR A 34 -2.03 -5.92 -3.75
CA THR A 34 -2.80 -6.63 -2.74
C THR A 34 -3.64 -7.76 -3.35
N ARG A 35 -3.91 -8.78 -2.55
CA ARG A 35 -4.87 -9.85 -2.88
C ARG A 35 -6.32 -9.49 -2.48
N ALA A 36 -6.61 -8.21 -2.28
CA ALA A 36 -7.95 -7.76 -1.92
C ALA A 36 -8.87 -7.73 -3.15
N LYS A 37 -10.16 -8.00 -2.93
CA LYS A 37 -11.19 -8.05 -3.98
C LYS A 37 -11.84 -6.69 -4.24
N SER A 38 -11.52 -5.68 -3.43
CA SER A 38 -12.03 -4.32 -3.58
C SER A 38 -11.06 -3.30 -2.98
N ARG A 39 -11.18 -2.04 -3.39
CA ARG A 39 -10.43 -0.92 -2.78
C ARG A 39 -10.70 -0.83 -1.28
N ALA A 40 -11.96 -0.96 -0.85
CA ALA A 40 -12.33 -0.88 0.56
C ALA A 40 -11.64 -1.98 1.40
N GLU A 41 -11.65 -3.23 0.92
CA GLU A 41 -10.96 -4.34 1.59
C GLU A 41 -9.44 -4.11 1.64
N ALA A 42 -8.86 -3.56 0.57
CA ALA A 42 -7.43 -3.24 0.54
C ALA A 42 -7.05 -2.17 1.57
N LEU A 43 -7.82 -1.08 1.63
CA LEU A 43 -7.61 -0.02 2.61
C LEU A 43 -7.78 -0.54 4.05
N GLU A 44 -8.75 -1.41 4.31
CA GLU A 44 -8.89 -2.06 5.62
C GLU A 44 -7.64 -2.88 5.99
N LYS A 45 -7.09 -3.65 5.06
CA LYS A 45 -5.86 -4.44 5.28
C LYS A 45 -4.64 -3.55 5.48
N LEU A 46 -4.52 -2.47 4.72
CA LEU A 46 -3.42 -1.51 4.86
C LEU A 46 -3.51 -0.77 6.19
N TRP A 47 -4.71 -0.30 6.57
CA TRP A 47 -4.94 0.32 7.87
C TRP A 47 -4.57 -0.61 9.03
N LYS A 48 -4.98 -1.89 8.98
CA LYS A 48 -4.59 -2.88 10.01
C LYS A 48 -3.06 -3.00 10.17
N GLY A 49 -2.30 -2.86 9.09
CA GLY A 49 -0.84 -2.90 9.11
C GLY A 49 -0.17 -1.58 9.53
N LEU A 50 -0.81 -0.44 9.23
CA LEU A 50 -0.27 0.91 9.46
C LEU A 50 -0.73 1.56 10.77
N GLN A 51 -1.81 1.09 11.39
CA GLN A 51 -2.34 1.64 12.64
C GLN A 51 -1.37 1.55 13.83
N MET A 52 -0.32 0.73 13.72
CA MET A 52 0.76 0.65 14.71
C MET A 52 1.80 1.77 14.53
N HIS A 53 1.80 2.43 13.37
CA HIS A 53 2.79 3.44 12.98
C HIS A 53 2.17 4.84 12.97
N MET A 54 0.91 4.97 12.60
CA MET A 54 0.19 6.25 12.47
C MET A 54 -1.26 6.15 12.94
N ASP A 55 -1.88 7.29 13.22
CA ASP A 55 -3.31 7.37 13.52
C ASP A 55 -4.19 7.37 12.26
N ALA A 56 -5.50 7.24 12.45
CA ALA A 56 -6.44 7.15 11.34
C ALA A 56 -6.53 8.45 10.54
N ALA A 57 -6.38 9.61 11.19
CA ALA A 57 -6.44 10.90 10.52
C ALA A 57 -5.29 11.04 9.51
N THR A 58 -4.07 10.72 9.94
CA THR A 58 -2.87 10.70 9.10
C THR A 58 -3.00 9.69 7.95
N PHE A 59 -3.53 8.50 8.23
CA PHE A 59 -3.75 7.49 7.20
C PHE A 59 -4.68 8.00 6.09
N TRP A 60 -5.81 8.62 6.44
CA TRP A 60 -6.78 9.12 5.46
C TRP A 60 -6.28 10.35 4.69
N GLU A 61 -5.41 11.17 5.29
CA GLU A 61 -4.72 12.27 4.59
C GLU A 61 -3.76 11.72 3.52
N LEU A 62 -3.05 10.65 3.83
CA LEU A 62 -2.05 10.04 2.95
C LEU A 62 -2.64 9.03 1.94
N GLU A 63 -3.90 8.63 2.12
CA GLU A 63 -4.56 7.61 1.31
C GLU A 63 -4.53 7.90 -0.19
N GLY A 64 -4.66 9.17 -0.57
CA GLY A 64 -4.61 9.60 -1.97
C GLY A 64 -3.28 9.33 -2.67
N ARG A 65 -2.19 9.07 -1.92
CA ARG A 65 -0.89 8.68 -2.47
C ARG A 65 -0.76 7.18 -2.73
N MET A 66 -1.74 6.39 -2.27
CA MET A 66 -1.78 4.94 -2.46
C MET A 66 -2.80 4.55 -3.53
N GLU A 67 -2.30 3.89 -4.56
CA GLU A 67 -3.13 3.21 -5.55
C GLU A 67 -3.03 1.70 -5.33
N VAL A 68 -4.15 1.08 -5.00
CA VAL A 68 -4.22 -0.36 -4.80
C VAL A 68 -4.28 -1.05 -6.15
N VAL A 69 -3.36 -1.98 -6.36
CA VAL A 69 -3.34 -2.88 -7.52
C VAL A 69 -3.76 -4.26 -7.05
N SER A 70 -4.79 -4.82 -7.67
CA SER A 70 -5.21 -6.20 -7.42
C SER A 70 -4.28 -7.16 -8.15
N GLY A 71 -3.77 -8.16 -7.44
CA GLY A 71 -2.97 -9.23 -8.02
C GLY A 71 -2.37 -10.17 -6.99
N ASP A 72 -1.61 -11.15 -7.48
CA ASP A 72 -0.95 -12.18 -6.69
C ASP A 72 0.43 -12.49 -7.30
N ILE A 73 1.48 -12.34 -6.48
CA ILE A 73 2.88 -12.57 -6.89
C ILE A 73 3.14 -14.00 -7.38
N SER A 74 2.30 -14.98 -6.99
CA SER A 74 2.42 -16.37 -7.43
C SER A 74 1.91 -16.62 -8.85
N GLN A 75 1.22 -15.65 -9.45
CA GLN A 75 0.61 -15.78 -10.78
C GLN A 75 1.48 -15.14 -11.87
N PRO A 76 1.38 -15.61 -13.14
CA PRO A 76 1.95 -14.91 -14.27
C PRO A 76 1.53 -13.43 -14.29
N LYS A 77 2.45 -12.54 -14.66
CA LYS A 77 2.24 -11.08 -14.64
C LYS A 77 1.72 -10.55 -13.29
N LEU A 78 2.08 -11.20 -12.18
CA LEU A 78 1.63 -10.84 -10.83
C LEU A 78 0.10 -10.90 -10.66
N GLY A 79 -0.61 -11.67 -11.48
CA GLY A 79 -2.08 -11.75 -11.45
C GLY A 79 -2.79 -10.47 -11.88
N MET A 80 -2.10 -9.62 -12.64
CA MET A 80 -2.63 -8.39 -13.24
C MET A 80 -3.02 -8.66 -14.71
N ASP A 81 -4.07 -7.98 -15.18
CA ASP A 81 -4.54 -8.02 -16.57
C ASP A 81 -3.64 -7.21 -17.52
#